data_AF-A0A922CX67-F1
#
_entry.id   AF-A0A922CX67-F1
#
_cell.length_a   1.000
_cell.length_b   1.000
_cell.length_c   1.000
_cell.angle_alpha   90.00
_cell.angle_beta   90.00
_cell.angle_gamma   90.00
#
_symmetry.space_group_name_H-M   'P 1'
#
loop_
_entity.id
_entity.type
_entity.pdbx_description
1 polymer ?
#
loop_
_entity_poly.entity_id
_entity_poly.type
_entity_poly.pdbx_seq_one_letter_code
_entity_poly.pdbx_strand_id
1 'polypeptide(L)'
;MCPICGKTYTQLGHLSIHQLMHAGIKNHHCTECGMSFYRKADLDRHEKTHSGIKPHTCEICSKSFSQKNNLVMHLKMHIGDRAHVCLVCNKRFMTRSKLMLHSKRHEKDKKLKNLVGIVESD
;
A
#
# COMPACT_ATOMS: atom_id res chain seq x y z
N MET A 1 20.81 -13.43 -6.77
CA MET A 1 19.55 -13.70 -7.49
C MET A 1 18.75 -14.71 -6.69
N CYS A 2 17.42 -14.61 -6.65
CA CYS A 2 16.56 -15.61 -6.00
C CYS A 2 16.32 -16.80 -6.95
N PRO A 3 16.60 -18.04 -6.51
CA PRO A 3 16.43 -19.22 -7.36
C PRO A 3 14.96 -19.56 -7.63
N ILE A 4 14.02 -19.07 -6.82
CA ILE A 4 12.58 -19.41 -6.92
C ILE A 4 11.85 -18.48 -7.90
N CYS A 5 12.17 -17.18 -7.89
CA CYS A 5 11.44 -16.19 -8.70
C CYS A 5 12.34 -15.31 -9.57
N GLY A 6 13.65 -15.57 -9.62
CA GLY A 6 14.61 -14.83 -10.46
C GLY A 6 14.91 -13.41 -10.00
N LYS A 7 14.26 -12.88 -8.95
CA LYS A 7 14.50 -11.51 -8.47
C LYS A 7 15.96 -11.30 -8.05
N THR A 8 16.56 -10.21 -8.50
CA THR A 8 17.93 -9.84 -8.17
C THR A 8 17.97 -8.90 -6.97
N TYR A 9 18.99 -9.07 -6.14
CA TYR A 9 19.22 -8.29 -4.93
C TYR A 9 20.70 -7.94 -4.88
N THR A 10 21.01 -6.69 -4.54
CA THR A 10 22.39 -6.19 -4.43
C THR A 10 23.05 -6.58 -3.11
N GLN A 11 22.26 -6.96 -2.10
CA GLN A 11 22.74 -7.35 -0.78
C GLN A 11 22.24 -8.75 -0.42
N LEU A 12 23.12 -9.58 0.13
CA LEU A 12 22.80 -10.96 0.50
C LEU A 12 21.71 -11.02 1.57
N GLY A 13 21.76 -10.14 2.58
CA GLY A 13 20.73 -10.08 3.64
C GLY A 13 19.32 -9.82 3.09
N HIS A 14 19.19 -9.00 2.05
CA HIS A 14 17.90 -8.78 1.38
C HIS A 14 17.40 -10.02 0.63
N LEU A 15 18.32 -10.76 -0.01
CA LEU A 15 18.00 -12.03 -0.65
C LEU A 15 17.56 -13.07 0.39
N SER A 16 18.27 -13.21 1.51
CA SER A 16 17.93 -14.16 2.57
C SER A 16 16.55 -13.88 3.16
N ILE A 17 16.26 -12.61 3.50
CA ILE A 17 14.92 -12.21 3.98
C ILE A 17 13.85 -12.48 2.92
N HIS A 18 14.15 -12.23 1.65
CA HIS A 18 13.21 -12.51 0.57
C HIS A 18 12.91 -14.01 0.45
N GLN A 19 13.91 -14.88 0.62
CA GLN A 19 13.72 -16.33 0.61
C GLN A 19 12.80 -16.80 1.74
N LEU A 20 12.83 -16.15 2.91
CA LEU A 20 11.87 -16.44 3.99
C LEU A 20 10.42 -16.26 3.54
N MET A 21 10.14 -15.32 2.62
CA MET A 21 8.80 -15.11 2.08
C MET A 21 8.33 -16.30 1.24
N HIS A 22 9.24 -16.98 0.54
CA HIS A 22 8.92 -18.20 -0.20
C HIS A 22 8.65 -19.38 0.73
N ALA A 23 9.40 -19.48 1.83
CA ALA A 23 9.20 -20.50 2.85
C ALA A 23 8.02 -20.23 3.79
N GLY A 24 7.43 -19.02 3.74
CA GLY A 24 6.39 -18.58 4.68
C GLY A 24 6.89 -18.40 6.12
N ILE A 25 8.20 -18.42 6.34
CA ILE A 25 8.82 -18.37 7.67
C ILE A 25 8.89 -16.93 8.17
N LYS A 26 8.27 -16.64 9.30
CA LYS A 26 8.28 -15.32 9.94
C LYS A 26 8.96 -15.41 11.30
N ASN A 27 10.20 -14.96 11.39
CA ASN A 27 11.05 -15.14 12.57
C ASN A 27 10.80 -14.14 13.70
N HIS A 28 10.07 -13.06 13.45
CA HIS A 28 9.90 -11.97 14.40
C HIS A 28 8.44 -11.89 14.83
N HIS A 29 8.16 -12.17 16.10
CA HIS A 29 6.81 -12.21 16.64
C HIS A 29 6.55 -11.04 17.60
N CYS A 30 5.37 -10.46 17.51
CA CYS A 30 4.87 -9.52 18.51
C CYS A 30 4.37 -10.32 19.72
N THR A 31 4.89 -9.99 20.89
CA THR A 31 4.49 -10.64 22.14
C THR A 31 3.09 -10.21 22.60
N GLU A 32 2.63 -9.02 22.20
CA GLU A 32 1.32 -8.50 22.61
C GLU A 32 0.15 -9.10 21.82
N CYS A 33 0.31 -9.33 20.51
CA CYS A 33 -0.78 -9.81 19.65
C CYS A 33 -0.47 -11.09 18.86
N GLY A 34 0.74 -11.65 19.00
CA GLY A 34 1.16 -12.88 18.31
C GLY A 34 1.43 -12.71 16.81
N MET A 35 1.24 -11.51 16.24
CA MET A 35 1.51 -11.28 14.82
C MET A 35 2.99 -11.47 14.51
N SER A 36 3.27 -12.20 13.43
CA SER A 36 4.64 -12.49 13.00
C SER A 36 5.03 -11.75 11.72
N PHE A 37 6.32 -11.42 11.59
CA PHE A 37 6.93 -10.61 10.54
C PHE A 37 8.22 -11.24 10.00
N TYR A 38 8.54 -10.96 8.74
CA TYR A 38 9.76 -11.42 8.07
C TYR A 38 11.02 -10.62 8.45
N ARG A 39 10.84 -9.38 8.91
CA ARG A 39 11.94 -8.46 9.28
C ARG A 39 11.71 -7.90 10.67
N LYS A 40 12.78 -7.77 11.45
CA LYS A 40 12.75 -7.10 12.76
C LYS A 40 12.21 -5.67 12.66
N ALA A 41 12.67 -4.88 11.68
CA ALA A 41 12.21 -3.52 11.49
C ALA A 41 10.69 -3.40 11.21
N ASP A 42 10.06 -4.45 10.66
CA ASP A 42 8.61 -4.47 10.47
C ASP A 42 7.88 -4.77 11.79
N LEU A 43 8.44 -5.63 12.64
CA LEU A 43 7.97 -5.85 14.02
C LEU A 43 8.10 -4.56 14.86
N ASP A 44 9.28 -3.93 14.88
CA ASP A 44 9.51 -2.70 15.65
C ASP A 44 8.53 -1.58 15.24
N ARG A 45 8.20 -1.51 13.95
CA ARG A 45 7.20 -0.56 13.42
C ARG A 45 5.78 -0.92 13.83
N HIS A 46 5.48 -2.21 13.90
CA HIS A 46 4.18 -2.71 14.34
C HIS A 46 3.97 -2.48 15.85
N GLU A 47 4.98 -2.67 16.69
CA GLU A 47 4.88 -2.44 18.14
C GLU A 47 4.54 -0.98 18.49
N LYS A 48 4.96 -0.03 17.66
CA LYS A 48 4.55 1.39 17.76
C LYS A 48 3.03 1.58 17.63
N THR A 49 2.31 0.63 17.04
CA THR A 49 0.85 0.68 16.93
C THR A 49 0.15 0.35 18.25
N HIS A 50 0.77 -0.46 19.10
CA HIS A 50 0.25 -0.79 20.43
C HIS A 50 0.47 0.35 21.43
N SER A 51 1.69 0.88 21.45
CA SER A 51 2.04 2.02 22.33
C SER A 51 1.34 3.33 21.97
N GLY A 52 0.71 3.42 20.79
CA GLY A 52 0.09 4.64 20.29
C GLY A 52 1.08 5.77 19.96
N ILE A 53 2.38 5.50 19.97
CA ILE A 53 3.43 6.50 19.73
C ILE A 53 3.34 7.02 18.29
N LYS A 54 3.18 8.34 18.16
CA LYS A 54 3.05 9.04 16.88
C LYS A 54 4.08 10.18 16.80
N PRO A 55 5.35 9.87 16.49
CA PRO A 55 6.43 10.85 16.60
C PRO A 55 6.43 11.88 15.46
N HIS A 56 5.55 11.72 14.46
CA HIS A 56 5.52 12.58 13.28
C HIS A 56 4.24 13.41 13.27
N THR A 57 4.35 14.68 13.64
CA THR A 57 3.21 15.60 13.71
C THR A 57 3.15 16.49 12.47
N CYS A 58 1.94 16.69 11.95
CA CYS A 58 1.67 17.66 10.89
C CYS A 58 1.63 19.07 11.49
N GLU A 59 2.47 19.97 11.01
CA GLU A 59 2.53 21.36 11.50
C GLU A 59 1.33 22.20 11.06
N ILE A 60 0.58 21.77 10.03
CA ILE A 60 -0.57 22.51 9.50
C ILE A 60 -1.85 22.24 10.29
N CYS A 61 -2.06 21.01 10.77
CA CYS A 61 -3.29 20.62 11.47
C CYS A 61 -3.08 19.84 12.77
N SER A 62 -1.83 19.79 13.26
CA SER A 62 -1.43 19.11 14.51
C SER A 62 -1.72 17.61 14.57
N LYS A 63 -2.09 16.98 13.44
CA LYS A 63 -2.36 15.55 13.38
C LYS A 63 -1.06 14.74 13.41
N SER A 64 -0.97 13.76 14.31
CA SER A 64 0.23 12.93 14.46
C SER A 64 0.09 11.53 13.82
N PHE A 65 1.22 11.00 13.35
CA PHE A 65 1.36 9.73 12.64
C PHE A 65 2.49 8.89 13.23
N SER A 66 2.32 7.56 13.23
CA SER A 66 3.32 6.60 13.71
C SER A 66 4.47 6.38 12.70
N GLN A 67 4.29 6.79 11.44
CA GLN A 67 5.28 6.61 10.37
C GLN A 67 5.43 7.88 9.53
N LYS A 68 6.68 8.22 9.16
CA LYS A 68 7.02 9.43 8.40
C LYS A 68 6.37 9.47 7.01
N ASN A 69 6.34 8.34 6.30
CA ASN A 69 5.70 8.24 4.99
C ASN A 69 4.19 8.58 5.04
N ASN A 70 3.51 8.22 6.14
CA ASN A 70 2.10 8.57 6.33
C ASN A 70 1.92 10.08 6.53
N LEU A 71 2.82 10.74 7.28
CA LEU A 71 2.84 12.19 7.39
C LEU A 71 3.08 12.84 6.02
N VAL A 72 4.08 12.39 5.26
CA VAL A 72 4.37 12.93 3.91
C VAL A 72 3.17 12.79 2.97
N MET A 73 2.51 11.62 2.98
CA MET A 73 1.29 11.40 2.20
C MET A 73 0.13 12.30 2.66
N HIS A 74 0.01 12.54 3.96
CA HIS A 74 -0.96 13.46 4.51
C HIS A 74 -0.67 14.92 4.10
N LEU A 75 0.59 15.36 4.10
CA LEU A 75 0.98 16.71 3.67
C LEU A 75 0.60 17.00 2.22
N LYS A 76 0.65 15.98 1.34
CA LYS A 76 0.13 16.10 -0.05
C LYS A 76 -1.34 16.54 -0.08
N MET A 77 -2.13 16.27 0.97
CA MET A 77 -3.54 16.70 1.06
C MET A 77 -3.65 18.20 1.21
N HIS A 78 -2.77 18.82 2.00
CA HIS A 78 -2.79 20.26 2.25
C HIS A 78 -2.42 21.06 0.99
N ILE A 79 -1.45 20.58 0.21
CA ILE A 79 -1.02 21.23 -1.03
C ILE A 79 -1.88 20.86 -2.26
N GLY A 80 -2.87 19.98 -2.09
CA GLY A 80 -3.70 19.51 -3.21
C GLY A 80 -2.96 18.68 -4.26
N ASP A 81 -1.80 18.08 -3.93
CA ASP A 81 -1.02 17.26 -4.87
C ASP A 81 -1.79 15.98 -5.22
N ARG A 82 -2.30 15.95 -6.45
CA ARG A 82 -3.02 14.82 -7.06
C ARG A 82 -2.29 14.36 -8.32
N ALA A 83 -1.14 13.72 -8.12
CA ALA A 83 -0.28 13.23 -9.20
C ALA A 83 -0.86 12.06 -10.02
N HIS A 84 -1.86 11.33 -9.51
CA HIS A 84 -2.35 10.12 -10.17
C HIS A 84 -3.63 10.39 -10.96
N VAL A 85 -3.57 10.27 -12.29
CA VAL A 85 -4.69 10.60 -13.18
C VAL A 85 -5.35 9.33 -13.71
N CYS A 86 -6.69 9.31 -13.71
CA CYS A 86 -7.45 8.30 -14.42
C CYS A 86 -7.53 8.64 -15.90
N LEU A 87 -6.99 7.78 -16.76
CA LEU A 87 -6.97 8.04 -18.21
C LEU A 87 -8.34 7.89 -18.88
N VAL A 88 -9.32 7.27 -18.20
CA VAL A 88 -10.68 7.09 -18.73
C VAL A 88 -11.54 8.35 -18.54
N CYS A 89 -11.45 9.00 -17.38
CA CYS A 89 -12.32 10.14 -17.03
C CYS A 89 -11.57 11.38 -16.52
N ASN A 90 -10.25 11.39 -16.64
CA ASN A 90 -9.33 12.45 -16.24
C ASN A 90 -9.37 12.86 -14.74
N LYS A 91 -10.06 12.08 -13.88
CA LYS A 91 -10.09 12.35 -12.44
C LYS A 91 -8.71 12.15 -11.81
N ARG A 92 -8.32 13.09 -10.95
CA ARG A 92 -7.02 13.10 -10.26
C ARG A 92 -7.15 12.58 -8.83
N PHE A 93 -6.18 11.77 -8.42
CA PHE A 93 -6.12 11.09 -7.14
C PHE A 93 -4.78 11.33 -6.46
N MET A 94 -4.83 11.30 -5.13
CA MET A 94 -3.67 11.51 -4.26
C MET A 94 -2.72 10.31 -4.18
N THR A 95 -3.24 9.09 -4.37
CA THR A 95 -2.46 7.86 -4.29
C THR A 95 -2.82 6.93 -5.43
N ARG A 96 -1.86 6.10 -5.86
CA ARG A 96 -2.07 5.05 -6.86
C ARG A 96 -3.19 4.10 -6.46
N SER A 97 -3.28 3.71 -5.18
CA SER A 97 -4.31 2.79 -4.71
C SER A 97 -5.72 3.34 -4.86
N LYS A 98 -5.93 4.65 -4.58
CA LYS A 98 -7.23 5.31 -4.81
C LYS A 98 -7.58 5.36 -6.29
N LEU A 99 -6.61 5.65 -7.16
CA LEU A 99 -6.79 5.58 -8.61
C LEU A 99 -7.14 4.16 -9.07
N MET A 100 -6.45 3.12 -8.58
CA MET A 100 -6.72 1.73 -8.94
C MET A 100 -8.13 1.31 -8.52
N LEU A 101 -8.55 1.63 -7.29
CA LEU A 101 -9.91 1.35 -6.82
C LEU A 101 -10.96 2.07 -7.67
N HIS A 102 -10.72 3.32 -8.01
CA HIS A 102 -11.59 4.06 -8.93
C HIS A 102 -11.64 3.40 -10.31
N SER A 103 -10.49 3.02 -10.86
CA SER A 103 -10.38 2.46 -12.21
C SER A 103 -11.11 1.12 -12.35
N LYS A 104 -11.18 0.33 -11.28
CA LYS A 104 -12.00 -0.91 -11.24
C LYS A 104 -13.49 -0.65 -11.46
N ARG A 105 -14.00 0.55 -11.17
CA ARG A 105 -15.40 0.90 -11.43
C ARG A 105 -15.68 0.98 -12.93
N HIS A 106 -14.78 1.58 -13.70
CA HIS A 106 -14.89 1.64 -15.17
C HIS A 106 -14.93 0.26 -15.81
N GLU A 107 -14.20 -0.72 -15.26
CA GLU A 107 -14.25 -2.10 -15.73
C GLU A 107 -15.61 -2.76 -15.46
N LYS A 108 -16.18 -2.54 -14.28
CA LYS A 108 -17.53 -3.01 -13.93
C LYS A 108 -18.59 -2.37 -14.81
N ASP A 109 -18.50 -1.07 -15.01
CA ASP A 109 -19.45 -0.30 -15.82
C ASP A 109 -19.36 -0.73 -17.30
N LYS A 110 -18.16 -1.03 -17.80
CA LYS A 110 -17.94 -1.61 -19.14
C LYS A 110 -18.55 -3.01 -19.27
N LYS A 111 -18.34 -3.88 -18.27
CA LYS A 111 -18.91 -5.24 -18.24
C LYS A 111 -20.44 -5.21 -18.19
N LEU A 112 -21.02 -4.32 -17.38
CA LEU A 112 -22.48 -4.16 -17.29
C LEU A 112 -23.08 -3.67 -18.61
N LYS A 113 -22.47 -2.67 -19.26
CA LYS A 113 -22.92 -2.19 -20.58
C LYS A 113 -22.86 -3.28 -21.65
N ASN A 114 -21.81 -4.10 -21.64
CA ASN A 114 -21.70 -5.23 -22.58
C ASN A 114 -22.72 -6.36 -22.32
N LEU A 115 -23.22 -6.50 -21.09
CA LEU A 115 -24.25 -7.50 -20.74
C LEU A 115 -25.67 -7.02 -21.09
N VAL A 116 -25.94 -5.72 -20.92
CA VAL A 116 -27.25 -5.13 -21.25
C VAL A 116 -27.39 -4.85 -22.75
N GLY A 117 -26.28 -4.70 -23.48
CA GLY A 117 -26.26 -4.46 -24.93
C GLY A 117 -26.64 -5.64 -25.84
N ILE A 118 -27.24 -6.71 -25.32
CA ILE A 118 -27.87 -7.79 -26.14
C ILE A 118 -29.40 -7.58 -26.25
N VAL A 119 -29.97 -6.56 -25.59
CA VAL A 119 -31.43 -6.38 -25.52
C VAL A 119 -31.98 -5.13 -26.21
N GLU A 120 -31.16 -4.35 -26.92
CA GLU A 120 -31.67 -3.22 -27.73
C GLU A 120 -31.07 -3.25 -29.14
N SER A 121 -31.81 -3.90 -30.04
CA SER A 121 -31.72 -3.70 -31.49
C SER A 121 -33.15 -3.48 -31.98
N ASP A 122 -33.46 -2.21 -32.31
CA ASP A 122 -34.56 -1.83 -33.19
C ASP A 122 -34.38 -2.46 -34.59
#